data_AF-A0A968JJC7-F1
#
_entry.id   AF-A0A968JJC7-F1
#
_cell.length_a   1.000
_cell.length_b   1.000
_cell.length_c   1.000
_cell.angle_alpha   90.00
_cell.angle_beta   90.00
_cell.angle_gamma   90.00
#
_symmetry.space_group_name_H-M   'P 1'
#
loop_
_entity.id
_entity.type
_entity.pdbx_description
1 polymer ?
#
loop_
_entity_poly.entity_id
_entity_poly.type
_entity_poly.pdbx_seq_one_letter_code
_entity_poly.pdbx_strand_id
1 'polypeptide(L)'
;MSNYSIEGINLANVLAEPPLFNTVVLAFTERIVPNKIFRLNLLNEGVTDCQGNSTENNNFVEFAVPDVAEPFDVVINEVLFNPNTGGSDFVELYNRSNKIIDVRQFIMASRQGNFIAEAKPVRTGYLLFPQSYVVITPSIENIKSSYHAEIHRHLFKRDLPSYPDQEGTVVVYRAGAQNEVILDEFSYNSDFHHPLLEDQNGVSLERINPEDSTQNRNNWHSAAAAFGFATPSYQNTQFLNRDKSTSSIFTLPYTTISPDSDGFQDFLLLNYQFDEVGFIANTHIYDANGRLVKQLNKGELLAIEGAIKWDGTMMMVKKRE
;
A
#
# COMPACT_ATOMS: atom_id res chain seq x y z
N MET A 1 31.04 -18.50 23.57
CA MET A 1 30.99 -17.62 22.38
C MET A 1 29.51 -17.42 22.07
N SER A 2 29.02 -16.19 21.87
CA SER A 2 27.61 -15.99 21.54
C SER A 2 27.36 -16.38 20.09
N ASN A 3 26.30 -17.14 19.83
CA ASN A 3 25.84 -17.48 18.47
C ASN A 3 25.21 -16.27 17.74
N TYR A 4 25.38 -15.07 18.30
CA TYR A 4 24.68 -13.84 17.95
C TYR A 4 25.68 -12.70 17.94
N SER A 5 25.65 -11.88 16.90
CA SER A 5 26.37 -10.61 16.83
C SER A 5 25.49 -9.52 16.23
N ILE A 6 25.66 -8.30 16.73
CA ILE A 6 24.94 -7.13 16.22
C ILE A 6 25.98 -6.03 16.03
N GLU A 7 25.99 -5.42 14.85
CA GLU A 7 26.88 -4.30 14.60
C GLU A 7 26.38 -3.05 15.34
N GLY A 8 27.27 -2.44 16.12
CA GLY A 8 26.99 -1.18 16.81
C GLY A 8 26.16 -1.25 18.09
N ILE A 9 25.88 -2.45 18.64
CA ILE A 9 25.36 -2.65 20.00
C ILE A 9 26.01 -3.90 20.62
N ASN A 10 26.39 -3.81 21.90
CA ASN A 10 26.92 -4.95 22.64
C ASN A 10 25.84 -5.71 23.42
N LEU A 11 25.87 -7.04 23.32
CA LEU A 11 25.05 -7.95 24.11
C LEU A 11 25.59 -8.04 25.55
N ALA A 12 24.73 -7.82 26.53
CA ALA A 12 24.99 -8.05 27.94
C ALA A 12 24.78 -9.52 28.33
N ASN A 13 23.72 -10.14 27.81
CA ASN A 13 23.39 -11.53 28.11
C ASN A 13 22.58 -12.17 26.97
N VAL A 14 22.66 -13.49 26.87
CA VAL A 14 21.90 -14.33 25.93
C VAL A 14 21.33 -15.49 26.74
N LEU A 15 20.00 -15.55 26.86
CA LEU A 15 19.31 -16.56 27.66
C LEU A 15 18.28 -17.31 26.81
N ALA A 16 18.41 -18.63 26.70
CA ALA A 16 17.33 -19.45 26.14
C ALA A 16 16.17 -19.53 27.14
N GLU A 17 14.95 -19.28 26.68
CA GLU A 17 13.75 -19.20 27.52
C GLU A 17 13.17 -20.60 27.82
N PRO A 18 13.19 -21.07 29.08
CA PRO A 18 12.59 -22.34 29.45
C PRO A 18 11.05 -22.27 29.44
N PRO A 19 10.34 -23.41 29.41
CA PRO A 19 10.87 -24.78 29.40
C PRO A 19 11.09 -25.34 27.98
N LEU A 20 10.52 -24.71 26.95
CA LEU A 20 10.56 -25.22 25.59
C LEU A 20 11.86 -24.85 24.86
N PHE A 21 12.58 -23.83 25.33
CA PHE A 21 13.84 -23.36 24.73
C PHE A 21 13.72 -23.03 23.24
N ASN A 22 12.53 -22.60 22.81
CA ASN A 22 12.23 -22.16 21.45
C ASN A 22 12.33 -20.63 21.28
N THR A 23 12.61 -19.90 22.36
CA THR A 23 12.83 -18.45 22.36
C THR A 23 14.18 -18.14 23.00
N VAL A 24 14.87 -17.11 22.49
CA VAL A 24 16.10 -16.58 23.10
C VAL A 24 15.91 -15.11 23.43
N VAL A 25 16.18 -14.75 24.68
CA VAL A 25 16.15 -13.38 25.17
C VAL A 25 17.56 -12.81 25.07
N LEU A 26 17.71 -11.78 24.24
CA LEU A 26 18.94 -11.00 24.09
C LEU A 26 18.82 -9.74 24.95
N ALA A 27 19.67 -9.61 25.96
CA ALA A 27 19.78 -8.41 26.77
C ALA A 27 20.93 -7.54 26.25
N PHE A 28 20.69 -6.24 26.08
CA PHE A 28 21.67 -5.28 25.59
C PHE A 28 22.30 -4.50 26.73
N THR A 29 23.58 -4.17 26.60
CA THR A 29 24.29 -3.29 27.56
C THR A 29 23.82 -1.83 27.45
N GLU A 30 23.33 -1.45 26.28
CA GLU A 30 22.91 -0.09 25.93
C GLU A 30 21.43 -0.08 25.56
N ARG A 31 20.78 1.07 25.77
CA ARG A 31 19.42 1.28 25.28
C ARG A 31 19.44 1.40 23.76
N ILE A 32 18.64 0.58 23.08
CA ILE A 32 18.43 0.69 21.64
C ILE A 32 17.76 2.03 21.35
N VAL A 33 18.37 2.82 20.46
CA VAL A 33 17.80 4.09 20.00
C VAL A 33 16.74 3.85 18.92
N PRO A 34 15.62 4.62 18.90
CA PRO A 34 14.66 4.59 17.80
C PRO A 34 15.29 4.98 16.44
N ASN A 35 14.62 4.62 15.34
CA ASN A 35 14.98 4.94 13.96
C ASN A 35 16.39 4.49 13.49
N LYS A 36 16.96 3.49 14.16
CA LYS A 36 18.15 2.79 13.67
C LYS A 36 17.82 1.32 13.47
N ILE A 37 18.07 0.83 12.26
CA ILE A 37 17.95 -0.59 11.92
C ILE A 37 19.21 -1.30 12.43
N PHE A 38 19.01 -2.30 13.26
CA PHE A 38 20.07 -3.20 13.73
C PHE A 38 19.93 -4.55 13.05
N ARG A 39 21.07 -5.12 12.70
CA ARG A 39 21.14 -6.45 12.09
C ARG A 39 21.70 -7.43 13.12
N LEU A 40 20.86 -8.35 13.58
CA LEU A 40 21.25 -9.51 14.37
C LEU A 40 21.72 -10.60 13.41
N ASN A 41 23.03 -10.84 13.36
CA ASN A 41 23.63 -11.93 12.60
C ASN A 41 23.75 -13.17 13.49
N LEU A 42 23.32 -14.33 12.99
CA LEU A 42 23.64 -15.60 13.60
C LEU A 42 25.06 -16.00 13.19
N LEU A 43 25.90 -16.28 14.19
CA LEU A 43 27.29 -16.66 13.99
C LEU A 43 27.47 -18.19 13.93
N ASN A 44 28.39 -18.65 13.08
CA ASN A 44 29.03 -19.97 13.09
C ASN A 44 28.10 -21.19 13.19
N GLU A 45 27.22 -21.43 12.20
CA GLU A 45 26.33 -22.62 12.15
C GLU A 45 25.50 -22.87 13.44
N GLY A 46 25.50 -21.93 14.38
CA GLY A 46 25.45 -22.25 15.82
C GLY A 46 24.05 -22.28 16.41
N VAL A 47 23.04 -21.88 15.65
CA VAL A 47 21.64 -22.13 16.00
C VAL A 47 21.20 -23.31 15.17
N THR A 48 21.06 -24.46 15.82
CA THR A 48 20.48 -25.67 15.25
C THR A 48 19.12 -25.92 15.86
N ASP A 49 18.23 -26.57 15.11
CA ASP A 49 17.03 -27.14 15.71
C ASP A 49 17.36 -28.33 16.63
N CYS A 50 16.36 -28.89 17.30
CA CYS A 50 16.53 -30.06 18.17
C CYS A 50 17.01 -31.32 17.42
N GLN A 51 16.96 -31.35 16.09
CA GLN A 51 17.43 -32.44 15.24
C GLN A 51 18.85 -32.19 14.71
N GLY A 52 19.47 -31.06 15.07
CA GLY A 52 20.82 -30.70 14.64
C GLY A 52 20.87 -30.06 13.26
N ASN A 53 19.73 -29.68 12.68
CA ASN A 53 19.70 -28.95 11.41
C ASN A 53 20.21 -27.53 11.65
N SER A 54 21.29 -27.15 10.98
CA SER A 54 21.82 -25.78 11.02
C SER A 54 20.96 -24.83 10.20
N THR A 55 21.04 -23.56 10.57
CA THR A 55 20.39 -22.48 9.84
C THR A 55 21.18 -22.18 8.55
N GLU A 56 20.49 -21.89 7.43
CA GLU A 56 21.09 -21.74 6.08
C GLU A 56 22.07 -20.55 5.97
N ASN A 57 22.74 -20.33 4.83
CA ASN A 57 23.60 -19.15 4.67
C ASN A 57 22.76 -17.86 4.71
N ASN A 58 23.31 -16.75 5.24
CA ASN A 58 22.68 -15.42 5.36
C ASN A 58 21.61 -15.23 6.46
N ASN A 59 21.74 -15.91 7.61
CA ASN A 59 20.81 -15.72 8.73
C ASN A 59 21.05 -14.43 9.48
N PHE A 60 20.39 -13.37 9.04
CA PHE A 60 20.22 -12.19 9.85
C PHE A 60 18.75 -11.87 10.06
N VAL A 61 18.46 -11.22 11.19
CA VAL A 61 17.17 -10.62 11.49
C VAL A 61 17.39 -9.13 11.70
N GLU A 62 16.59 -8.31 11.02
CA GLU A 62 16.59 -6.87 11.25
C GLU A 62 15.59 -6.53 12.35
N PHE A 63 16.01 -5.68 13.27
CA PHE A 63 15.18 -5.20 14.37
C PHE A 63 15.48 -3.73 14.66
N ALA A 64 14.51 -3.06 15.26
CA ALA A 64 14.64 -1.68 15.69
C ALA A 64 13.63 -1.40 16.81
N VAL A 65 13.81 -0.25 17.49
CA VAL A 65 12.73 0.33 18.29
C VAL A 65 11.81 1.10 17.34
N PRO A 66 10.52 0.71 17.20
CA PRO A 66 9.60 1.37 16.31
C PRO A 66 9.22 2.76 16.84
N ASP A 67 8.95 3.65 15.90
CA ASP A 67 8.33 4.94 16.16
C ASP A 67 6.80 4.83 16.12
N VAL A 68 6.14 5.86 16.65
CA VAL A 68 4.69 6.01 16.57
C VAL A 68 4.32 6.45 15.15
N ALA A 69 3.39 5.73 14.52
CA ALA A 69 2.84 6.09 13.23
C ALA A 69 1.99 7.37 13.35
N GLU A 70 2.21 8.36 12.53
CA GLU A 70 1.36 9.55 12.45
C GLU A 70 0.52 9.51 11.17
N PRO A 71 -0.54 10.34 11.06
CA PRO A 71 -1.30 10.46 9.82
C PRO A 71 -0.38 10.60 8.62
N PHE A 72 -0.65 9.81 7.57
CA PHE A 72 0.10 9.78 6.31
C PHE A 72 1.54 9.22 6.39
N ASP A 73 1.97 8.64 7.51
CA ASP A 73 3.21 7.86 7.52
C ASP A 73 3.04 6.50 6.83
N VAL A 74 1.90 5.85 7.09
CA VAL A 74 1.47 4.61 6.46
C VAL A 74 0.18 4.88 5.73
N VAL A 75 0.14 4.50 4.46
CA VAL A 75 -0.94 4.79 3.53
C VAL A 75 -1.51 3.51 2.94
N ILE A 76 -2.78 3.55 2.55
CA ILE A 76 -3.41 2.47 1.78
C ILE A 76 -2.86 2.57 0.36
N ASN A 77 -2.29 1.47 -0.13
CA ASN A 77 -1.58 1.43 -1.41
C ASN A 77 -2.30 0.60 -2.48
N GLU A 78 -2.93 -0.50 -2.08
CA GLU A 78 -3.67 -1.38 -2.95
C GLU A 78 -4.86 -1.98 -2.19
N VAL A 79 -6.01 -2.12 -2.85
CA VAL A 79 -7.21 -2.74 -2.26
C VAL A 79 -7.85 -3.70 -3.25
N LEU A 80 -8.01 -4.96 -2.84
CA LEU A 80 -8.89 -5.91 -3.51
C LEU A 80 -10.14 -6.09 -2.64
N PHE A 81 -11.27 -5.54 -3.10
CA PHE A 81 -12.57 -5.56 -2.43
C PHE A 81 -13.63 -6.36 -3.21
N ASN A 82 -13.29 -6.89 -4.39
CA ASN A 82 -14.16 -7.74 -5.19
C ASN A 82 -13.35 -8.94 -5.70
N PRO A 83 -12.96 -9.89 -4.84
CA PRO A 83 -12.15 -11.02 -5.24
C PRO A 83 -12.92 -11.96 -6.18
N ASN A 84 -12.19 -12.82 -6.89
CA ASN A 84 -12.81 -13.94 -7.62
C ASN A 84 -13.70 -14.79 -6.69
N THR A 85 -14.67 -15.51 -7.25
CA THR A 85 -15.52 -16.41 -6.45
C THR A 85 -14.67 -17.39 -5.64
N GLY A 86 -14.86 -17.42 -4.31
CA GLY A 86 -14.07 -18.23 -3.39
C GLY A 86 -12.68 -17.65 -3.05
N GLY A 87 -12.39 -16.46 -3.57
CA GLY A 87 -11.23 -15.65 -3.24
C GLY A 87 -11.37 -14.89 -1.92
N SER A 88 -10.36 -14.09 -1.62
CA SER A 88 -10.25 -13.34 -0.38
C SER A 88 -9.82 -11.91 -0.66
N ASP A 89 -10.44 -10.97 0.03
CA ASP A 89 -10.05 -9.57 0.03
C ASP A 89 -8.62 -9.41 0.54
N PHE A 90 -7.99 -8.31 0.16
CA PHE A 90 -6.80 -7.83 0.83
C PHE A 90 -6.72 -6.30 0.81
N VAL A 91 -6.00 -5.77 1.81
CA VAL A 91 -5.57 -4.38 1.84
C VAL A 91 -4.05 -4.37 1.98
N GLU A 92 -3.39 -3.66 1.07
CA GLU A 92 -1.96 -3.37 1.18
C GLU A 92 -1.73 -1.98 1.77
N LEU A 93 -0.82 -1.94 2.73
CA LEU A 93 -0.32 -0.73 3.35
C LEU A 93 1.13 -0.49 2.93
N TYR A 94 1.46 0.76 2.63
CA TYR A 94 2.81 1.20 2.30
C TYR A 94 3.31 2.20 3.35
N ASN A 95 4.51 1.97 3.87
CA ASN A 95 5.18 2.95 4.73
C ASN A 95 5.96 3.94 3.87
N ARG A 96 5.34 5.08 3.63
CA ARG A 96 5.95 6.18 2.86
C ARG A 96 6.90 7.05 3.70
N SER A 97 6.86 6.91 5.03
CA SER A 97 7.74 7.67 5.93
C SER A 97 9.17 7.09 5.97
N ASN A 98 10.06 7.80 6.67
CA ASN A 98 11.38 7.30 7.04
C ASN A 98 11.41 6.62 8.42
N LYS A 99 10.24 6.37 9.01
CA LYS A 99 10.10 5.73 10.33
C LYS A 99 10.04 4.22 10.19
N ILE A 100 10.42 3.52 11.24
CA ILE A 100 10.16 2.08 11.38
C ILE A 100 8.91 1.94 12.22
N ILE A 101 7.88 1.29 11.69
CA ILE A 101 6.56 1.30 12.30
C ILE A 101 6.11 -0.11 12.64
N ASP A 102 5.64 -0.32 13.87
CA ASP A 102 5.13 -1.62 14.29
C ASP A 102 3.67 -1.81 13.87
N VAL A 103 3.41 -2.79 13.00
CA VAL A 103 2.07 -3.08 12.46
C VAL A 103 1.11 -3.60 13.53
N ARG A 104 1.59 -4.07 14.69
CA ARG A 104 0.72 -4.50 15.80
C ARG A 104 -0.25 -3.43 16.26
N GLN A 105 0.12 -2.16 16.10
CA GLN A 105 -0.68 -1.03 16.55
C GLN A 105 -1.88 -0.73 15.63
N PHE A 106 -1.91 -1.32 14.42
CA PHE A 106 -2.93 -1.01 13.42
C PHE A 106 -4.24 -1.74 13.67
N ILE A 107 -5.32 -1.05 13.32
CA ILE A 107 -6.69 -1.51 13.30
C ILE A 107 -7.24 -1.18 11.91
N MET A 108 -7.68 -2.21 11.21
CA MET A 108 -8.40 -2.06 9.93
C MET A 108 -9.87 -1.85 10.24
N ALA A 109 -10.50 -0.87 9.62
CA ALA A 109 -11.91 -0.58 9.85
C ALA A 109 -12.66 -0.21 8.56
N SER A 110 -13.99 -0.34 8.63
CA SER A 110 -14.91 0.18 7.65
C SER A 110 -15.76 1.31 8.21
N ARG A 111 -16.35 2.13 7.35
CA ARG A 111 -17.29 3.19 7.75
C ARG A 111 -18.74 2.86 7.41
N GLN A 112 -19.64 3.39 8.23
CA GLN A 112 -21.05 3.62 7.89
C GLN A 112 -21.36 5.09 8.16
N GLY A 113 -21.43 5.88 7.08
CA GLY A 113 -21.44 7.34 7.19
C GLY A 113 -20.19 7.84 7.92
N ASN A 114 -20.37 8.61 8.99
CA ASN A 114 -19.26 9.20 9.74
C ASN A 114 -18.74 8.32 10.89
N PHE A 115 -19.27 7.12 11.07
CA PHE A 115 -18.91 6.22 12.17
C PHE A 115 -18.12 5.02 11.68
N ILE A 116 -17.22 4.51 12.52
CA ILE A 116 -16.61 3.19 12.32
C ILE A 116 -17.70 2.12 12.49
N ALA A 117 -17.92 1.32 11.46
CA ALA A 117 -18.93 0.27 11.44
C ALA A 117 -18.38 -1.04 12.00
N GLU A 118 -17.21 -1.43 11.52
CA GLU A 118 -16.49 -2.62 11.97
C GLU A 118 -15.00 -2.31 12.08
N ALA A 119 -14.33 -2.92 13.06
CA ALA A 119 -12.91 -2.76 13.30
C ALA A 119 -12.27 -4.12 13.63
N LYS A 120 -11.15 -4.42 12.97
CA LYS A 120 -10.36 -5.64 13.14
C LYS A 120 -8.90 -5.27 13.47
N PRO A 121 -8.42 -5.58 14.68
CA PRO A 121 -7.05 -5.26 15.05
C PRO A 121 -6.06 -6.23 14.37
N VAL A 122 -4.95 -5.72 13.85
CA VAL A 122 -3.98 -6.52 13.10
C VAL A 122 -3.13 -7.40 14.03
N ARG A 123 -2.68 -6.90 15.18
CA ARG A 123 -1.97 -7.66 16.25
C ARG A 123 -0.82 -8.57 15.78
N THR A 124 -0.17 -8.25 14.66
CA THR A 124 0.93 -9.04 14.10
C THR A 124 2.25 -8.35 14.34
N GLY A 125 3.15 -9.01 15.09
CA GLY A 125 4.49 -8.51 15.40
C GLY A 125 5.33 -8.38 14.14
N TYR A 126 5.37 -7.18 13.57
CA TYR A 126 6.12 -6.89 12.36
C TYR A 126 6.55 -5.43 12.32
N LEU A 127 7.81 -5.21 12.00
CA LEU A 127 8.36 -3.88 11.76
C LEU A 127 8.24 -3.57 10.27
N LEU A 128 7.33 -2.67 9.94
CA LEU A 128 7.20 -2.10 8.61
C LEU A 128 8.28 -1.04 8.43
N PHE A 129 9.34 -1.40 7.70
CA PHE A 129 10.46 -0.52 7.40
C PHE A 129 10.07 0.60 6.41
N PRO A 130 10.87 1.67 6.34
CA PRO A 130 10.69 2.70 5.32
C PRO A 130 10.58 2.11 3.91
N GLN A 131 9.71 2.69 3.09
CA GLN A 131 9.47 2.29 1.70
C GLN A 131 9.13 0.81 1.51
N SER A 132 8.56 0.17 2.53
CA SER A 132 8.16 -1.24 2.49
C SER A 132 6.64 -1.40 2.53
N TYR A 133 6.18 -2.56 2.07
CA TYR A 133 4.77 -2.94 1.96
C TYR A 133 4.39 -4.01 2.98
N VAL A 134 3.11 -4.06 3.34
CA VAL A 134 2.49 -5.16 4.07
C VAL A 134 1.07 -5.37 3.61
N VAL A 135 0.69 -6.63 3.37
CA VAL A 135 -0.64 -7.02 2.93
C VAL A 135 -1.37 -7.70 4.08
N ILE A 136 -2.60 -7.28 4.33
CA ILE A 136 -3.50 -7.85 5.33
C ILE A 136 -4.63 -8.55 4.60
N THR A 137 -4.84 -9.83 4.88
CA THR A 137 -5.84 -10.66 4.18
C THR A 137 -6.37 -11.79 5.07
N PRO A 138 -7.65 -12.20 4.94
CA PRO A 138 -8.17 -13.39 5.61
C PRO A 138 -7.50 -14.71 5.16
N SER A 139 -6.95 -14.78 3.95
CA SER A 139 -6.37 -16.01 3.39
C SER A 139 -5.11 -15.76 2.57
N ILE A 140 -3.95 -15.86 3.23
CA ILE A 140 -2.63 -15.82 2.58
C ILE A 140 -2.53 -16.85 1.44
N GLU A 141 -3.04 -18.07 1.65
CA GLU A 141 -2.97 -19.13 0.65
C GLU A 141 -3.82 -18.83 -0.57
N ASN A 142 -4.98 -18.16 -0.39
CA ASN A 142 -5.74 -17.68 -1.54
C ASN A 142 -4.94 -16.64 -2.32
N ILE A 143 -4.40 -15.61 -1.66
CA ILE A 143 -3.60 -14.56 -2.33
C ILE A 143 -2.44 -15.16 -3.12
N LYS A 144 -1.66 -16.08 -2.55
CA LYS A 144 -0.54 -16.74 -3.25
C LYS A 144 -0.99 -17.60 -4.43
N SER A 145 -2.18 -18.20 -4.33
CA SER A 145 -2.71 -19.07 -5.40
C SER A 145 -3.35 -18.27 -6.53
N SER A 146 -3.86 -17.07 -6.23
CA SER A 146 -4.54 -16.19 -7.19
C SER A 146 -3.61 -15.17 -7.84
N TYR A 147 -2.59 -14.70 -7.11
CA TYR A 147 -1.71 -13.60 -7.53
C TYR A 147 -0.25 -13.88 -7.21
N HIS A 148 0.65 -13.18 -7.90
CA HIS A 148 2.08 -13.28 -7.62
C HIS A 148 2.46 -12.35 -6.45
N ALA A 149 3.23 -12.86 -5.49
CA ALA A 149 3.73 -12.08 -4.35
C ALA A 149 5.26 -12.24 -4.23
N GLU A 150 5.97 -11.11 -4.12
CA GLU A 150 7.44 -11.08 -4.08
C GLU A 150 7.94 -11.69 -2.79
N ILE A 151 7.35 -11.23 -1.70
CA ILE A 151 7.87 -11.46 -0.37
C ILE A 151 6.74 -11.98 0.50
N HIS A 152 6.72 -13.30 0.63
CA HIS A 152 5.69 -14.03 1.36
C HIS A 152 5.61 -13.65 2.86
N ARG A 153 6.71 -13.14 3.43
CA ARG A 153 6.77 -12.65 4.82
C ARG A 153 6.03 -11.32 5.03
N HIS A 154 5.58 -10.64 3.98
CA HIS A 154 4.81 -9.39 4.06
C HIS A 154 3.29 -9.64 3.98
N LEU A 155 2.84 -10.89 3.89
CA LEU A 155 1.42 -11.26 3.88
C LEU A 155 0.98 -11.70 5.28
N PHE A 156 -0.03 -11.06 5.85
CA PHE A 156 -0.55 -11.38 7.19
C PHE A 156 -1.99 -11.86 7.17
N LYS A 157 -2.18 -13.07 7.71
CA LYS A 157 -3.48 -13.70 7.88
C LYS A 157 -4.24 -13.04 9.02
N ARG A 158 -5.17 -12.14 8.69
CA ARG A 158 -6.06 -11.47 9.63
C ARG A 158 -7.43 -11.24 9.01
N ASP A 159 -8.44 -11.27 9.86
CA ASP A 159 -9.78 -10.86 9.46
C ASP A 159 -9.76 -9.38 9.06
N LEU A 160 -10.46 -9.07 7.98
CA LEU A 160 -10.76 -7.71 7.59
C LEU A 160 -12.21 -7.37 7.95
N PRO A 161 -12.51 -6.08 8.16
CA PRO A 161 -13.88 -5.59 8.08
C PRO A 161 -14.52 -5.96 6.75
N SER A 162 -15.85 -5.99 6.70
CA SER A 162 -16.55 -6.12 5.43
C SER A 162 -16.33 -4.87 4.55
N TYR A 163 -15.84 -5.11 3.33
CA TYR A 163 -15.65 -4.12 2.27
C TYR A 163 -16.53 -4.51 1.07
N PRO A 164 -17.69 -3.86 0.86
CA PRO A 164 -18.61 -4.26 -0.20
C PRO A 164 -18.05 -4.04 -1.62
N ASP A 165 -18.43 -4.93 -2.55
CA ASP A 165 -17.94 -4.93 -3.94
C ASP A 165 -18.28 -3.64 -4.74
N GLN A 166 -19.32 -2.91 -4.36
CA GLN A 166 -19.77 -1.72 -5.10
C GLN A 166 -19.13 -0.43 -4.61
N GLU A 167 -19.13 -0.20 -3.30
CA GLU A 167 -18.53 0.97 -2.66
C GLU A 167 -18.34 0.72 -1.16
N GLY A 168 -17.34 1.38 -0.60
CA GLY A 168 -17.01 1.25 0.81
C GLY A 168 -15.87 2.18 1.20
N THR A 169 -15.51 2.14 2.48
CA THR A 169 -14.38 2.90 3.01
C THR A 169 -13.46 1.95 3.76
N VAL A 170 -12.19 1.90 3.35
CA VAL A 170 -11.11 1.25 4.09
C VAL A 170 -10.46 2.31 4.98
N VAL A 171 -10.39 2.02 6.27
CA VAL A 171 -9.74 2.88 7.26
C VAL A 171 -8.61 2.10 7.90
N VAL A 172 -7.43 2.71 7.99
CA VAL A 172 -6.35 2.20 8.84
C VAL A 172 -6.05 3.24 9.91
N TYR A 173 -6.13 2.81 11.16
CA TYR A 173 -5.90 3.68 12.30
C TYR A 173 -5.16 2.96 13.42
N ARG A 174 -4.72 3.74 14.41
CA ARG A 174 -4.22 3.22 15.68
C ARG A 174 -4.94 3.87 16.85
N ALA A 175 -4.86 3.23 18.02
CA ALA A 175 -5.26 3.88 19.25
C ALA A 175 -4.30 5.05 19.56
N GLY A 176 -4.84 6.24 19.79
CA GLY A 176 -4.15 7.36 20.41
C GLY A 176 -4.39 7.40 21.93
N ALA A 177 -3.85 8.42 22.60
CA ALA A 177 -3.97 8.56 24.05
C ALA A 177 -5.42 8.81 24.53
N GLN A 178 -6.25 9.42 23.67
CA GLN A 178 -7.64 9.77 23.99
C GLN A 178 -8.63 9.36 22.91
N ASN A 179 -8.21 9.38 21.64
CA ASN A 179 -9.03 9.07 20.47
C ASN A 179 -8.25 8.24 19.47
N GLU A 180 -8.95 7.72 18.46
CA GLU A 180 -8.37 7.08 17.30
C GLU A 180 -7.50 8.06 16.51
N VAL A 181 -6.34 7.60 16.03
CA VAL A 181 -5.49 8.35 15.09
C VAL A 181 -5.58 7.65 13.74
N ILE A 182 -6.36 8.23 12.83
CA ILE A 182 -6.49 7.75 11.46
C ILE A 182 -5.14 7.97 10.76
N LEU A 183 -4.55 6.88 10.27
CA LEU A 183 -3.29 6.92 9.52
C LEU A 183 -3.58 7.24 8.06
N ASP A 184 -4.53 6.53 7.48
CA ASP A 184 -5.06 6.80 6.14
C ASP A 184 -6.48 6.24 6.01
N GLU A 185 -7.21 6.77 5.04
CA GLU A 185 -8.59 6.38 4.75
C GLU A 185 -8.84 6.48 3.26
N PHE A 186 -9.47 5.46 2.68
CA PHE A 186 -9.80 5.40 1.26
C PHE A 186 -11.27 5.02 1.07
N SER A 187 -12.05 5.95 0.52
CA SER A 187 -13.43 5.71 0.10
C SER A 187 -13.42 5.35 -1.38
N TYR A 188 -13.68 4.08 -1.68
CA TYR A 188 -13.64 3.54 -3.03
C TYR A 188 -15.05 3.35 -3.58
N ASN A 189 -15.11 3.26 -4.91
CA ASN A 189 -16.29 2.83 -5.64
C ASN A 189 -15.81 1.97 -6.82
N SER A 190 -16.57 0.95 -7.21
CA SER A 190 -16.23 0.04 -8.31
C SER A 190 -16.03 0.74 -9.66
N ASP A 191 -16.58 1.96 -9.83
CA ASP A 191 -16.33 2.83 -10.98
C ASP A 191 -14.93 3.46 -11.00
N PHE A 192 -14.08 3.19 -10.01
CA PHE A 192 -12.65 3.58 -10.03
C PHE A 192 -11.85 2.64 -10.93
N HIS A 193 -12.34 1.42 -11.16
CA HIS A 193 -11.76 0.52 -12.14
C HIS A 193 -11.88 1.08 -13.56
N HIS A 194 -10.98 0.64 -14.44
CA HIS A 194 -11.01 1.00 -15.84
C HIS A 194 -12.38 0.61 -16.47
N PRO A 195 -13.09 1.55 -17.13
CA PRO A 195 -14.47 1.34 -17.55
C PRO A 195 -14.67 0.31 -18.68
N LEU A 196 -13.58 -0.14 -19.32
CA LEU A 196 -13.60 -1.20 -20.34
C LEU A 196 -13.34 -2.60 -19.78
N LEU A 197 -13.14 -2.75 -18.47
CA LEU A 197 -13.08 -4.07 -17.84
C LEU A 197 -14.49 -4.69 -17.85
N GLU A 198 -14.65 -5.81 -18.57
CA GLU A 198 -15.91 -6.56 -18.63
C GLU A 198 -16.21 -7.27 -17.30
N ASP A 199 -15.16 -7.80 -16.66
CA ASP A 199 -15.21 -8.43 -15.35
C ASP A 199 -14.22 -7.73 -14.41
N GLN A 200 -14.72 -7.28 -13.25
CA GLN A 200 -13.92 -6.62 -12.22
C GLN A 200 -13.53 -7.59 -11.09
N ASN A 201 -13.99 -8.84 -11.14
CA ASN A 201 -13.66 -9.85 -10.15
C ASN A 201 -12.16 -10.15 -10.17
N GLY A 202 -11.54 -10.10 -8.99
CA GLY A 202 -10.11 -10.30 -8.83
C GLY A 202 -9.23 -9.16 -9.31
N VAL A 203 -9.81 -8.00 -9.64
CA VAL A 203 -9.04 -6.81 -10.02
C VAL A 203 -8.90 -5.88 -8.82
N SER A 204 -7.67 -5.57 -8.41
CA SER A 204 -7.42 -4.61 -7.35
C SER A 204 -7.43 -3.16 -7.85
N LEU A 205 -7.70 -2.23 -6.95
CA LEU A 205 -7.38 -0.82 -7.15
C LEU A 205 -6.01 -0.53 -6.57
N GLU A 206 -5.13 -0.03 -7.44
CA GLU A 206 -3.78 0.40 -7.11
C GLU A 206 -3.71 1.93 -7.03
N ARG A 207 -3.02 2.43 -6.02
CA ARG A 207 -2.65 3.84 -5.92
C ARG A 207 -1.52 4.15 -6.88
N ILE A 208 -1.68 5.19 -7.69
CA ILE A 208 -0.70 5.62 -8.70
C ILE A 208 0.51 6.27 -8.02
N ASN A 209 0.28 7.12 -7.02
CA ASN A 209 1.35 7.74 -6.25
C ASN A 209 1.00 7.80 -4.75
N PRO A 210 1.82 7.18 -3.87
CA PRO A 210 1.59 7.19 -2.43
C PRO A 210 1.77 8.56 -1.78
N GLU A 211 2.41 9.52 -2.45
CA GLU A 211 2.62 10.89 -1.97
C GLU A 211 1.41 11.81 -2.23
N ASP A 212 0.52 11.43 -3.14
CA ASP A 212 -0.66 12.20 -3.50
C ASP A 212 -1.84 11.91 -2.56
N SER A 213 -2.84 12.79 -2.52
CA SER A 213 -4.04 12.59 -1.69
C SER A 213 -4.75 11.26 -1.96
N THR A 214 -5.06 10.52 -0.88
CA THR A 214 -5.77 9.23 -0.92
C THR A 214 -7.17 9.37 -1.50
N GLN A 215 -7.84 10.49 -1.26
CA GLN A 215 -9.23 10.72 -1.69
C GLN A 215 -9.33 11.21 -3.15
N ASN A 216 -8.19 11.46 -3.81
CA ASN A 216 -8.20 11.84 -5.21
C ASN A 216 -8.45 10.61 -6.09
N ARG A 217 -9.63 10.52 -6.72
CA ARG A 217 -9.97 9.46 -7.68
C ARG A 217 -8.95 9.31 -8.81
N ASN A 218 -8.34 10.41 -9.27
CA ASN A 218 -7.34 10.37 -10.33
C ASN A 218 -6.02 9.73 -9.89
N ASN A 219 -5.85 9.43 -8.60
CA ASN A 219 -4.71 8.74 -8.03
C ASN A 219 -4.91 7.24 -7.85
N TRP A 220 -6.01 6.66 -8.36
CA TRP A 220 -6.30 5.23 -8.26
C TRP A 220 -6.64 4.64 -9.62
N HIS A 221 -6.16 3.46 -9.93
CA HIS A 221 -6.47 2.78 -11.19
C HIS A 221 -6.53 1.26 -11.00
N SER A 222 -7.14 0.53 -11.94
CA SER A 222 -7.05 -0.93 -11.95
C SER A 222 -5.60 -1.39 -12.10
N ALA A 223 -5.22 -2.41 -11.36
CA ALA A 223 -3.98 -3.15 -11.60
C ALA A 223 -3.94 -3.72 -13.04
N ALA A 224 -2.74 -3.80 -13.59
CA ALA A 224 -2.51 -4.27 -14.96
C ALA A 224 -2.85 -5.77 -15.13
N ALA A 225 -3.50 -6.10 -16.26
CA ALA A 225 -3.84 -7.46 -16.63
C ALA A 225 -2.59 -8.33 -16.83
N ALA A 226 -1.52 -7.76 -17.39
CA ALA A 226 -0.25 -8.44 -17.62
C ALA A 226 0.42 -8.95 -16.33
N PHE A 227 0.02 -8.41 -15.17
CA PHE A 227 0.53 -8.77 -13.85
C PHE A 227 -0.51 -9.55 -13.03
N GLY A 228 -1.58 -10.02 -13.65
CA GLY A 228 -2.61 -10.83 -12.99
C GLY A 228 -3.62 -10.01 -12.20
N PHE A 229 -3.77 -8.71 -12.49
CA PHE A 229 -4.76 -7.82 -11.90
C PHE A 229 -4.61 -7.52 -10.40
N ALA A 230 -3.45 -7.80 -9.81
CA ALA A 230 -3.05 -7.32 -8.49
C ALA A 230 -1.53 -7.46 -8.29
N THR A 231 -0.96 -6.67 -7.39
CA THR A 231 0.50 -6.65 -7.11
C THR A 231 0.83 -6.75 -5.62
N PRO A 232 0.27 -7.73 -4.87
CA PRO A 232 0.49 -7.80 -3.44
C PRO A 232 1.99 -7.95 -3.12
N SER A 233 2.48 -7.10 -2.21
CA SER A 233 3.87 -6.96 -1.78
C SER A 233 4.86 -6.44 -2.83
N TYR A 234 4.38 -5.99 -3.98
CA TYR A 234 5.17 -5.38 -5.06
C TYR A 234 4.87 -3.89 -5.17
N GLN A 235 5.68 -3.19 -5.94
CA GLN A 235 5.30 -1.87 -6.42
C GLN A 235 4.10 -2.00 -7.37
N ASN A 236 3.08 -1.17 -7.15
CA ASN A 236 1.90 -1.07 -8.02
C ASN A 236 2.28 -0.94 -9.50
N THR A 237 1.60 -1.69 -10.36
CA THR A 237 1.83 -1.63 -11.82
C THR A 237 1.53 -0.26 -12.42
N GLN A 238 0.59 0.48 -11.84
CA GLN A 238 0.21 1.82 -12.27
C GLN A 238 1.03 2.93 -11.60
N PHE A 239 2.12 2.59 -10.90
CA PHE A 239 2.92 3.56 -10.16
C PHE A 239 3.51 4.62 -11.10
N LEU A 240 3.33 5.88 -10.74
CA LEU A 240 3.97 6.99 -11.41
C LEU A 240 4.45 8.04 -10.41
N ASN A 241 5.76 8.26 -10.37
CA ASN A 241 6.31 9.38 -9.62
C ASN A 241 6.02 10.69 -10.35
N ARG A 242 5.61 11.72 -9.61
CA ARG A 242 5.38 13.07 -10.15
C ARG A 242 6.61 13.92 -9.87
N ASP A 243 7.31 14.30 -10.92
CA ASP A 243 8.41 15.25 -10.81
C ASP A 243 7.86 16.64 -10.43
N LYS A 244 8.09 17.06 -9.19
CA LYS A 244 7.65 18.36 -8.64
C LYS A 244 8.47 19.57 -9.14
N SER A 245 9.38 19.37 -10.09
CA SER A 245 10.45 20.32 -10.44
C SER A 245 10.29 20.93 -11.84
N THR A 246 9.08 21.28 -12.25
CA THR A 246 8.89 22.01 -13.50
C THR A 246 8.36 23.40 -13.23
N SER A 247 8.87 24.39 -13.96
CA SER A 247 8.37 25.78 -13.91
C SER A 247 7.00 25.95 -14.60
N SER A 248 6.39 24.86 -15.07
CA SER A 248 5.14 24.87 -15.83
C SER A 248 3.97 24.54 -14.92
N ILE A 249 2.91 25.35 -15.00
CA ILE A 249 1.66 25.12 -14.23
C ILE A 249 1.05 23.76 -14.58
N PHE A 250 1.14 23.34 -15.83
CA PHE A 250 0.67 22.04 -16.30
C PHE A 250 1.82 21.22 -16.87
N THR A 251 1.83 19.93 -16.57
CA THR A 251 2.78 18.97 -17.14
C THR A 251 2.12 17.67 -17.55
N LEU A 252 2.69 17.06 -18.59
CA LEU A 252 2.38 15.72 -19.02
C LEU A 252 3.64 14.86 -18.81
N PRO A 253 3.56 13.74 -18.08
CA PRO A 253 4.70 12.84 -17.89
C PRO A 253 5.12 12.18 -19.22
N TYR A 254 4.18 12.04 -20.15
CA TYR A 254 4.38 11.53 -21.51
C TYR A 254 3.29 12.11 -22.42
N THR A 255 3.52 12.12 -23.73
CA THR A 255 2.60 12.74 -24.72
C THR A 255 1.72 11.74 -25.45
N THR A 256 1.85 10.45 -25.14
CA THR A 256 1.15 9.32 -25.77
C THR A 256 0.61 8.39 -24.70
N ILE A 257 -0.41 7.58 -25.04
CA ILE A 257 -0.97 6.56 -24.16
C ILE A 257 -1.12 5.23 -24.92
N SER A 258 -1.06 4.12 -24.19
CA SER A 258 -1.37 2.76 -24.64
C SER A 258 -2.37 2.15 -23.64
N PRO A 259 -3.69 2.33 -23.84
CA PRO A 259 -4.68 1.87 -22.88
C PRO A 259 -5.02 0.39 -23.10
N ASP A 260 -4.03 -0.50 -23.02
CA ASP A 260 -4.16 -1.95 -23.21
C ASP A 260 -4.04 -2.75 -21.90
N SER A 261 -3.99 -2.06 -20.76
CA SER A 261 -3.93 -2.61 -19.40
C SER A 261 -2.70 -3.50 -19.18
N ASP A 262 -1.58 -3.18 -19.83
CA ASP A 262 -0.30 -3.89 -19.68
C ASP A 262 0.59 -3.27 -18.58
N GLY A 263 0.18 -2.16 -17.98
CA GLY A 263 0.94 -1.40 -16.99
C GLY A 263 1.81 -0.30 -17.61
N PHE A 264 1.77 -0.12 -18.93
CA PHE A 264 2.60 0.84 -19.65
C PHE A 264 1.77 1.96 -20.30
N GLN A 265 1.77 3.14 -19.68
CA GLN A 265 1.09 4.34 -20.19
C GLN A 265 -0.41 4.13 -20.46
N ASP A 266 -1.08 3.36 -19.60
CA ASP A 266 -2.51 3.01 -19.69
C ASP A 266 -3.47 4.20 -19.63
N PHE A 267 -3.02 5.30 -19.05
CA PHE A 267 -3.77 6.55 -18.94
C PHE A 267 -2.83 7.72 -19.15
N LEU A 268 -3.37 8.93 -19.32
CA LEU A 268 -2.64 10.19 -19.31
C LEU A 268 -2.96 10.96 -18.04
N LEU A 269 -1.93 11.50 -17.38
CA LEU A 269 -2.09 12.47 -16.30
C LEU A 269 -1.71 13.87 -16.77
N LEU A 270 -2.68 14.78 -16.77
CA LEU A 270 -2.42 16.22 -16.78
C LEU A 270 -2.17 16.65 -15.35
N ASN A 271 -0.90 16.68 -14.96
CA ASN A 271 -0.49 17.18 -13.65
C ASN A 271 -0.59 18.71 -13.64
N TYR A 272 -0.97 19.26 -12.50
CA TYR A 272 -1.01 20.70 -12.30
C TYR A 272 -0.44 21.11 -10.95
N GLN A 273 0.15 22.30 -10.91
CA GLN A 273 0.60 22.96 -9.70
C GLN A 273 0.38 24.47 -9.85
N PHE A 274 -0.39 25.05 -8.94
CA PHE A 274 -0.72 26.47 -8.89
C PHE A 274 -0.02 27.15 -7.72
N ASP A 275 0.17 28.47 -7.83
CA ASP A 275 0.74 29.27 -6.74
C ASP A 275 -0.32 29.67 -5.69
N GLU A 276 -1.61 29.56 -6.04
CA GLU A 276 -2.75 29.92 -5.19
C GLU A 276 -3.93 28.95 -5.36
N VAL A 277 -4.84 28.94 -4.39
CA VAL A 277 -6.06 28.11 -4.39
C VAL A 277 -7.23 28.80 -5.10
N GLY A 278 -8.24 28.05 -5.49
CA GLY A 278 -9.51 28.59 -5.99
C GLY A 278 -9.72 28.48 -7.51
N PHE A 279 -8.83 27.77 -8.21
CA PHE A 279 -8.99 27.50 -9.64
C PHE A 279 -10.10 26.48 -9.91
N ILE A 280 -10.85 26.71 -10.98
CA ILE A 280 -11.87 25.80 -11.49
C ILE A 280 -11.47 25.35 -12.89
N ALA A 281 -11.50 24.05 -13.16
CA ALA A 281 -11.15 23.50 -14.47
C ALA A 281 -12.34 22.87 -15.21
N ASN A 282 -12.32 23.06 -16.53
CA ASN A 282 -13.09 22.28 -17.49
C ASN A 282 -12.11 21.68 -18.50
N THR A 283 -12.03 20.36 -18.52
CA THR A 283 -11.02 19.65 -19.31
C THR A 283 -11.70 18.86 -20.40
N HIS A 284 -11.24 19.09 -21.63
CA HIS A 284 -11.83 18.57 -22.84
C HIS A 284 -10.75 17.89 -23.68
N ILE A 285 -11.08 16.73 -24.24
CA ILE A 285 -10.25 15.98 -25.19
C ILE A 285 -10.85 16.19 -26.58
N TYR A 286 -10.00 16.56 -27.54
CA TYR A 286 -10.38 16.78 -28.93
C TYR A 286 -9.63 15.84 -29.85
N ASP A 287 -10.26 15.44 -30.96
CA ASP A 287 -9.58 14.72 -32.04
C ASP A 287 -8.73 15.67 -32.91
N ALA A 288 -7.98 15.11 -33.86
CA ALA A 288 -7.14 15.89 -34.77
C ALA A 288 -7.92 16.86 -35.69
N ASN A 289 -9.25 16.70 -35.79
CA ASN A 289 -10.14 17.59 -36.53
C ASN A 289 -10.78 18.67 -35.64
N GLY A 290 -10.41 18.73 -34.34
CA GLY A 290 -10.98 19.66 -33.38
C GLY A 290 -12.37 19.30 -32.89
N ARG A 291 -12.83 18.05 -33.10
CA ARG A 291 -14.12 17.57 -32.58
C ARG A 291 -13.97 17.17 -31.12
N LEU A 292 -14.89 17.59 -30.27
CA LEU A 292 -14.91 17.18 -28.87
C LEU A 292 -15.15 15.67 -28.78
N VAL A 293 -14.21 14.95 -28.17
CA VAL A 293 -14.25 13.50 -27.93
C VAL A 293 -14.82 13.23 -26.55
N LYS A 294 -14.23 13.84 -25.50
CA LYS A 294 -14.61 13.59 -24.11
C LYS A 294 -14.43 14.84 -23.26
N GLN A 295 -15.34 15.04 -22.31
CA GLN A 295 -15.16 15.99 -21.22
C GLN A 295 -14.77 15.21 -19.97
N LEU A 296 -13.58 15.45 -19.42
CA LEU A 296 -13.07 14.70 -18.26
C LEU A 296 -13.67 15.23 -16.95
N ASN A 297 -13.86 16.53 -16.86
CA ASN A 297 -14.48 17.20 -15.73
C ASN A 297 -15.26 18.45 -16.18
N LYS A 298 -16.19 18.87 -15.34
CA LYS A 298 -17.05 20.04 -15.58
C LYS A 298 -17.11 20.90 -14.33
N GLY A 299 -16.36 21.99 -14.33
CA GLY A 299 -16.32 22.95 -13.22
C GLY A 299 -15.73 22.36 -11.95
N GLU A 300 -14.67 21.55 -12.07
CA GLU A 300 -14.01 20.97 -10.90
C GLU A 300 -13.16 22.02 -10.19
N LEU A 301 -13.38 22.20 -8.89
CA LEU A 301 -12.52 23.00 -8.03
C LEU A 301 -11.21 22.26 -7.80
N LEU A 302 -10.11 22.82 -8.27
CA LEU A 302 -8.79 22.19 -8.17
C LEU A 302 -8.12 22.54 -6.85
N ALA A 303 -7.35 21.58 -6.33
CA ALA A 303 -6.40 21.82 -5.25
C ALA A 303 -5.19 22.62 -5.77
N ILE A 304 -4.27 22.97 -4.87
CA ILE A 304 -3.03 23.68 -5.24
C ILE A 304 -2.14 22.81 -6.14
N GLU A 305 -2.14 21.50 -5.92
CA GLU A 305 -1.48 20.51 -6.77
C GLU A 305 -2.38 19.29 -6.96
N GLY A 306 -2.24 18.60 -8.08
CA GLY A 306 -3.01 17.41 -8.39
C GLY A 306 -2.84 16.94 -9.82
N ALA A 307 -3.74 16.08 -10.26
CA ALA A 307 -3.79 15.61 -11.64
C ALA A 307 -5.21 15.37 -12.11
N ILE A 308 -5.42 15.58 -13.40
CA ILE A 308 -6.62 15.17 -14.14
C ILE A 308 -6.23 13.98 -15.01
N LYS A 309 -6.98 12.88 -14.89
CA LYS A 309 -6.67 11.63 -15.59
C LYS A 309 -7.56 11.42 -16.81
N TRP A 310 -6.96 10.95 -17.90
CA TRP A 310 -7.68 10.42 -19.06
C TRP A 310 -7.25 8.99 -19.33
N ASP A 311 -8.22 8.07 -19.27
CA ASP A 311 -8.08 6.63 -19.49
C ASP A 311 -8.06 6.21 -20.98
N GLY A 312 -7.88 7.16 -21.90
CA GLY A 312 -7.90 6.88 -23.35
C GLY A 312 -9.27 6.58 -23.95
N THR A 313 -10.33 6.46 -23.15
CA THR A 313 -11.66 6.18 -23.69
C THR A 313 -12.26 7.38 -24.43
N MET A 314 -12.96 7.10 -25.53
CA MET A 314 -13.47 8.11 -26.48
C MET A 314 -14.92 8.54 -26.24
N MET A 315 -15.69 7.79 -25.46
CA MET A 315 -17.07 8.13 -25.10
C MET A 315 -17.28 7.89 -23.61
N MET A 316 -18.27 8.58 -23.03
CA MET A 316 -18.86 8.13 -21.76
C MET A 316 -19.46 6.75 -22.00
N VAL A 317 -18.84 5.70 -21.47
CA VAL A 317 -19.41 4.35 -21.50
C VAL A 317 -20.68 4.40 -20.65
N LYS A 318 -21.85 4.45 -21.30
CA LYS A 318 -23.11 4.15 -20.61
C LYS A 318 -23.07 2.66 -20.29
N LYS A 319 -22.82 2.30 -19.02
CA LYS A 319 -23.01 0.93 -18.55
C LYS A 319 -24.46 0.54 -18.85
N ARG A 320 -24.67 -0.64 -19.43
CA ARG A 320 -26.00 -1.24 -19.55
C ARG A 320 -26.44 -1.59 -18.12
N GLU A 321 -27.58 -1.03 -17.70
CA GLU A 321 -28.31 -1.46 -16.50
C GLU A 321 -28.74 -2.93 -16.60
#